data_AF-A0A6I1ZQU1-F1
#
_entry.id   AF-A0A6I1ZQU1-F1
#
_cell.length_a   1.000
_cell.length_b   1.000
_cell.length_c   1.000
_cell.angle_alpha   90.00
_cell.angle_beta   90.00
_cell.angle_gamma   90.00
#
_symmetry.space_group_name_H-M   'P 1'
#
loop_
_entity.id
_entity.type
_entity.pdbx_description
1 polymer ?
#
loop_
_entity_poly.entity_id
_entity_poly.type
_entity_poly.pdbx_seq_one_letter_code
_entity_poly.pdbx_strand_id
1 'polypeptide(L)'
;FPEQIAEAAIQEDVDVIGLGCLSGGHLALFSKTIDSFKKKSNRDVLFIGGGIIPKKDIPALKKAGIGATFGPGTPINEIVSFIKAKMETGSDDNED
;
A
#
# COMPACT_ATOMS: atom_id res chain seq x y z
N PHE A 1 2.12 6.36 15.00
CA PHE A 1 1.75 5.11 14.33
C PHE A 1 0.37 5.31 13.70
N PRO A 2 -0.06 4.52 12.72
CA PRO A 2 -0.70 4.93 11.45
C PRO A 2 -0.51 6.37 10.91
N GLU A 3 -0.93 7.40 11.65
CA GLU A 3 -0.97 8.78 11.17
C GLU A 3 0.43 9.35 10.88
N GLN A 4 1.42 8.94 11.68
CA GLN A 4 2.83 9.29 11.46
C GLN A 4 3.41 8.65 10.19
N ILE A 5 2.93 7.46 9.80
CA ILE A 5 3.38 6.81 8.55
C ILE A 5 2.84 7.60 7.36
N ALA A 6 1.56 7.98 7.41
CA ALA A 6 0.96 8.82 6.38
C ALA A 6 1.67 10.18 6.26
N GLU A 7 2.01 10.81 7.39
CA GLU A 7 2.71 12.09 7.41
C GLU A 7 4.12 12.01 6.86
N ALA A 8 4.90 10.99 7.27
CA ALA A 8 6.21 10.75 6.69
C ALA A 8 6.12 10.49 5.18
N ALA A 9 5.15 9.70 4.72
CA ALA A 9 4.98 9.45 3.29
C ALA A 9 4.68 10.72 2.48
N ILE A 10 3.90 11.65 3.05
CA ILE A 10 3.60 12.95 2.42
C ILE A 10 4.85 13.83 2.39
N GLN A 11 5.62 13.87 3.49
CA GLN A 11 6.83 14.68 3.62
C GLN A 11 7.95 14.21 2.70
N GLU A 12 8.11 12.89 2.57
CA GLU A 12 9.16 12.25 1.77
C GLU A 12 8.76 12.09 0.28
N ASP A 13 7.60 12.62 -0.10
CA ASP A 13 7.11 12.63 -1.49
C ASP A 13 6.99 11.25 -2.16
N VAL A 14 6.73 10.19 -1.40
CA VAL A 14 6.89 8.80 -1.91
C VAL A 14 5.81 8.36 -2.91
N ASP A 15 6.21 7.51 -3.85
CA ASP A 15 5.30 6.87 -4.83
C ASP A 15 4.62 5.59 -4.30
N VAL A 16 5.25 4.92 -3.34
CA VAL A 16 4.82 3.61 -2.83
C VAL A 16 4.96 3.56 -1.31
N ILE A 17 3.92 3.09 -0.63
CA ILE A 17 3.93 2.86 0.83
C ILE A 17 3.75 1.36 1.10
N GLY A 18 4.80 0.74 1.63
CA GLY A 18 4.77 -0.64 2.11
C GLY A 18 4.39 -0.74 3.59
N LEU A 19 3.30 -1.44 3.91
CA LEU A 19 2.84 -1.65 5.27
C LEU A 19 3.01 -3.11 5.69
N GLY A 20 3.69 -3.34 6.81
CA GLY A 20 3.97 -4.69 7.34
C GLY A 20 3.28 -4.96 8.68
N CYS A 21 2.69 -6.14 8.86
CA CYS A 21 2.15 -6.56 10.17
C CYS A 21 2.34 -8.07 10.42
N LEU A 22 2.90 -8.40 11.58
CA LEU A 22 3.07 -9.78 12.06
C LEU A 22 2.14 -10.14 13.23
N SER A 23 1.45 -9.16 13.81
CA SER A 23 0.63 -9.29 15.02
C SER A 23 -0.88 -9.43 14.76
N GLY A 24 -1.28 -9.60 13.49
CA GLY A 24 -2.70 -9.72 13.10
C GLY A 24 -3.49 -8.41 13.09
N GLY A 25 -2.83 -7.26 13.28
CA GLY A 25 -3.45 -5.93 13.25
C GLY A 25 -3.62 -5.32 11.85
N HIS A 26 -3.33 -6.05 10.78
CA HIS A 26 -3.27 -5.53 9.39
C HIS A 26 -4.54 -4.80 8.96
N LEU A 27 -5.73 -5.33 9.25
CA LEU A 27 -6.99 -4.67 8.86
C LEU A 27 -7.12 -3.28 9.47
N ALA A 28 -6.88 -3.16 10.77
CA ALA A 28 -7.03 -1.90 11.48
C ALA A 28 -5.89 -0.92 11.14
N LEU A 29 -4.64 -1.40 11.14
CA LEU A 29 -3.47 -0.54 10.94
C LEU A 29 -3.40 -0.05 9.50
N PHE A 30 -3.59 -0.93 8.51
CA PHE A 30 -3.41 -0.53 7.10
C PHE A 30 -4.53 0.40 6.67
N SER A 31 -5.78 0.09 7.02
CA SER A 31 -6.92 0.94 6.69
C SER A 31 -6.78 2.32 7.34
N LYS A 32 -6.37 2.40 8.62
CA LYS A 32 -6.12 3.68 9.29
C LYS A 32 -5.00 4.49 8.64
N THR A 33 -3.91 3.85 8.21
CA THR A 33 -2.83 4.56 7.50
C THR A 33 -3.32 5.12 6.17
N ILE A 34 -4.06 4.34 5.38
CA ILE A 34 -4.62 4.79 4.10
C ILE A 34 -5.62 5.93 4.32
N ASP A 35 -6.54 5.79 5.27
CA ASP A 35 -7.51 6.83 5.60
C ASP A 35 -6.83 8.12 6.07
N SER A 36 -5.77 8.00 6.87
CA SER A 36 -4.99 9.16 7.33
C SER A 36 -4.28 9.86 6.18
N PHE A 37 -3.67 9.10 5.26
CA PHE A 37 -3.02 9.64 4.07
C PHE A 37 -4.02 10.39 3.19
N LYS A 38 -5.14 9.75 2.84
CA LYS A 38 -6.20 10.34 2.00
C LYS A 38 -6.85 11.58 2.61
N LYS A 39 -6.87 11.72 3.94
CA LYS A 39 -7.36 12.92 4.63
C LYS A 39 -6.38 14.10 4.55
N LYS A 40 -5.09 13.82 4.41
CA LYS A 40 -4.02 14.82 4.45
C LYS A 40 -3.44 15.14 3.07
N SER A 41 -3.67 14.29 2.07
CA SER A 41 -3.13 14.40 0.72
C SER A 41 -4.11 13.88 -0.32
N ASN A 42 -4.13 14.54 -1.49
CA ASN A 42 -4.90 14.12 -2.66
C ASN A 42 -4.05 13.35 -3.69
N ARG A 43 -2.79 13.04 -3.35
CA ARG A 43 -1.89 12.33 -4.26
C ARG A 43 -2.30 10.86 -4.40
N ASP A 44 -2.06 10.33 -5.59
CA ASP A 44 -2.11 8.89 -5.81
C ASP A 44 -0.79 8.26 -5.38
N VAL A 45 -0.88 7.22 -4.56
CA VAL A 45 0.26 6.48 -4.00
C VAL A 45 -0.12 5.01 -3.92
N LEU A 46 0.79 4.14 -4.35
CA LEU A 46 0.57 2.71 -4.31
C LEU A 46 0.77 2.19 -2.87
N PHE A 47 -0.31 1.71 -2.25
CA PHE A 47 -0.20 1.00 -0.97
C PHE A 47 -0.04 -0.51 -1.20
N ILE A 48 0.96 -1.13 -0.58
CA ILE A 48 1.15 -2.58 -0.56
C ILE A 48 1.22 -3.11 0.87
N GLY A 49 0.74 -4.34 1.08
CA GLY A 49 0.71 -4.99 2.39
C GLY A 49 1.69 -6.17 2.47
N GLY A 50 2.28 -6.38 3.63
CA GLY A 50 3.18 -7.50 3.91
C GLY A 50 2.93 -8.14 5.28
N GLY A 51 3.34 -9.40 5.42
CA GLY A 51 3.30 -10.14 6.69
C GLY A 51 2.29 -11.30 6.70
N ILE A 52 1.78 -11.65 7.89
CA ILE A 52 0.87 -12.79 8.06
C ILE A 52 -0.58 -12.34 7.88
N ILE A 53 -1.06 -12.34 6.63
CA ILE A 53 -2.40 -11.88 6.28
C ILE A 53 -3.30 -13.07 5.90
N PRO A 54 -4.36 -13.36 6.67
CA PRO A 54 -5.33 -14.38 6.31
C PRO A 54 -6.00 -14.08 4.96
N LYS A 55 -6.17 -15.10 4.11
CA LYS A 55 -6.81 -14.93 2.78
C LYS A 55 -8.19 -14.27 2.84
N LYS A 56 -8.96 -14.52 3.91
CA LYS A 56 -10.27 -13.92 4.16
C LYS A 56 -10.24 -12.40 4.36
N ASP A 57 -9.10 -11.84 4.75
CA ASP A 57 -8.94 -10.42 5.06
C ASP A 57 -8.47 -9.62 3.83
N ILE A 58 -7.89 -10.29 2.83
CA ILE A 58 -7.39 -9.66 1.60
C ILE A 58 -8.47 -8.86 0.86
N PRO A 59 -9.73 -9.33 0.69
CA PRO A 59 -10.77 -8.53 0.05
C PRO A 59 -11.05 -7.21 0.78
N ALA A 60 -11.03 -7.21 2.12
CA ALA A 60 -11.23 -6.00 2.91
C ALA A 60 -10.05 -5.02 2.76
N LEU A 61 -8.82 -5.54 2.75
CA LEU A 61 -7.62 -4.73 2.51
C LEU A 61 -7.62 -4.11 1.10
N LYS A 62 -8.01 -4.87 0.07
CA LYS A 62 -8.16 -4.35 -1.29
C LYS A 62 -9.19 -3.22 -1.35
N LYS A 63 -10.33 -3.40 -0.69
CA LYS A 63 -11.37 -2.36 -0.59
C LYS A 63 -10.87 -1.10 0.14
N ALA A 64 -9.98 -1.25 1.12
CA ALA A 64 -9.37 -0.11 1.81
C ALA A 64 -8.38 0.67 0.92
N GLY A 65 -7.82 0.05 -0.12
CA GLY A 65 -6.89 0.68 -1.06
C GLY A 65 -5.53 -0.02 -1.17
N ILE A 66 -5.37 -1.21 -0.59
CA ILE A 66 -4.15 -2.01 -0.77
C ILE A 66 -4.16 -2.63 -2.18
N GLY A 67 -3.14 -2.31 -2.98
CA GLY A 67 -2.97 -2.85 -4.33
C GLY A 67 -2.61 -4.34 -4.36
N ALA A 68 -1.70 -4.77 -3.49
CA ALA A 68 -1.32 -6.18 -3.33
C ALA A 68 -0.85 -6.50 -1.91
N THR A 69 -0.93 -7.79 -1.55
CA THR A 69 -0.45 -8.31 -0.27
C THR A 69 0.57 -9.42 -0.50
N PHE A 70 1.71 -9.36 0.19
CA PHE A 70 2.83 -10.29 0.05
C PHE A 70 3.05 -11.05 1.37
N GLY A 71 2.82 -12.36 1.33
CA GLY A 71 2.93 -13.25 2.49
C GLY A 71 4.33 -13.82 2.69
N PRO A 72 4.53 -14.67 3.72
CA PRO A 72 5.79 -15.38 3.92
C PRO A 72 6.21 -16.16 2.68
N GLY A 73 7.50 -16.06 2.34
CA GLY A 73 8.07 -16.77 1.20
C GLY A 73 7.83 -16.10 -0.16
N THR A 74 7.14 -14.95 -0.21
CA THR A 74 7.01 -14.18 -1.46
C THR A 74 8.40 -13.81 -1.97
N PRO A 75 8.78 -14.21 -3.21
CA PRO A 75 10.04 -13.81 -3.80
C PRO A 75 10.16 -12.29 -3.98
N ILE A 76 11.32 -11.71 -3.69
CA ILE A 76 11.55 -10.26 -3.81
C ILE A 76 11.30 -9.77 -5.23
N ASN A 77 11.69 -10.55 -6.24
CA ASN A 77 11.44 -10.23 -7.65
C ASN A 77 9.96 -10.11 -7.97
N GLU A 78 9.07 -10.88 -7.33
CA GLU A 78 7.62 -10.75 -7.52
C GLU A 78 7.11 -9.39 -7.02
N ILE A 79 7.60 -8.95 -5.85
CA ILE A 79 7.27 -7.63 -5.28
C ILE A 79 7.76 -6.51 -6.20
N VAL A 80 9.01 -6.61 -6.66
CA VAL A 80 9.62 -5.62 -7.58
C VAL A 80 8.85 -5.56 -8.90
N SER A 81 8.54 -6.71 -9.49
CA SER A 81 7.77 -6.79 -10.74
C SER A 81 6.38 -6.18 -10.58
N PHE A 82 5.70 -6.43 -9.46
CA PHE A 82 4.41 -5.82 -9.18
C PHE A 82 4.48 -4.29 -9.10
N ILE A 83 5.46 -3.77 -8.35
CA ILE A 83 5.64 -2.31 -8.20
C ILE A 83 5.93 -1.68 -9.55
N LYS A 84 6.92 -2.19 -10.31
CA LYS A 84 7.27 -1.67 -11.63
C LYS A 84 6.06 -1.64 -12.57
N ALA A 85 5.34 -2.76 -12.66
CA ALA A 85 4.15 -2.85 -13.50
C ALA A 85 3.07 -1.83 -13.11
N LYS A 86 2.92 -1.50 -11.83
CA LYS A 86 1.95 -0.49 -11.38
C LYS A 86 2.40 0.94 -11.63
N MET A 87 3.69 1.22 -11.48
CA MET A 87 4.25 2.55 -11.74
C MET A 87 4.28 2.87 -13.24
N GLU A 88 4.55 1.89 -14.10
CA GLU A 88 4.59 2.05 -15.56
C GLU A 88 3.18 2.32 -16.14
N THR A 89 2.12 1.79 -15.54
CA THR A 89 0.74 2.02 -16.00
C THR A 89 0.15 3.37 -15.62
N GLY A 90 0.87 4.20 -14.85
CA GLY A 90 0.39 5.52 -14.40
C GLY A 90 0.84 6.71 -15.25
N SER A 91 1.53 6.49 -16.37
CA SER A 91 2.14 7.55 -17.19
C SER A 91 1.45 7.83 -18.53
N ASP A 92 0.25 7.30 -18.80
CA ASP A 92 -0.40 7.36 -20.12
C ASP A 92 -1.65 8.28 -20.21
N ASP A 93 -1.86 9.21 -19.27
CA ASP A 93 -2.99 10.16 -19.34
C ASP A 93 -2.51 11.65 -19.38
N ASN A 94 -2.04 12.12 -20.55
CA ASN A 94 -2.36 13.43 -21.17
C ASN A 94 -1.45 13.74 -22.38
N GLU A 95 -1.81 13.22 -23.55
CA GLU A 95 -1.55 13.88 -24.84
C GLU A 95 -2.77 13.59 -25.73
N ASP A 96 -3.79 14.43 -25.60
CA ASP A 96 -4.81 14.72 -26.64
C ASP A 96 -5.42 16.10 -26.38
#